data_AF-A0A1P8F8U0-F1
#
_entry.id   AF-A0A1P8F8U0-F1
#
_cell.length_a   1.000
_cell.length_b   1.000
_cell.length_c   1.000
_cell.angle_alpha   90.00
_cell.angle_beta   90.00
_cell.angle_gamma   90.00
#
_symmetry.space_group_name_H-M   'P 1'
#
loop_
_entity.id
_entity.type
_entity.pdbx_description
1 polymer ?
#
loop_
_entity_poly.entity_id
_entity_poly.type
_entity_poly.pdbx_seq_one_letter_code
_entity_poly.pdbx_strand_id
1 'polypeptide(L)'
;MFAKKTVVIASVLLGLLLSIGVFSICYANSAPPPRIVIVVDNAPPNLELSIGQTKAHRDNRLTTAYFVINPYFEKSAEFRLTVTNGADTFELPLVGVKYTYNNVYTLDLSNRQLTSGPPASRFIWLPVTILLTLALEGLVFFLFRYRVARSWLIFVVINVLTQLGLYYWLSQNSNFFDNYILFTYVIGEFFVFIIEIVAFVVLLREHGRLRAAAYAFTANLFSLFAGGYLLMVLPASF
;
A
#
# COMPACT_ATOMS: atom_id res chain seq x y z
N MET A 1 -1.23 -4.23 40.77
CA MET A 1 -2.39 -3.72 39.99
C MET A 1 -2.05 -2.48 39.17
N PHE A 2 -1.23 -1.55 39.68
CA PHE A 2 -0.81 -0.32 38.99
C PHE A 2 -0.15 -0.54 37.62
N ALA A 3 0.85 -1.42 37.51
CA ALA A 3 1.57 -1.66 36.25
C ALA A 3 0.70 -2.18 35.09
N LYS A 4 -0.48 -2.76 35.36
CA LYS A 4 -1.42 -3.18 34.31
C LYS A 4 -2.16 -1.99 33.68
N LYS A 5 -2.47 -0.96 34.47
CA LYS A 5 -3.15 0.24 33.99
C LYS A 5 -2.18 1.17 33.27
N THR A 6 -0.95 1.31 33.77
CA THR A 6 0.05 2.20 33.19
C THR A 6 0.43 1.84 31.75
N VAL A 7 0.57 0.54 31.45
CA VAL A 7 0.91 0.08 30.09
C VAL A 7 -0.23 0.35 29.11
N VAL A 8 -1.48 0.05 29.50
CA VAL A 8 -2.65 0.30 28.64
C VAL A 8 -2.83 1.79 28.37
N ILE A 9 -2.65 2.63 29.40
CA ILE A 9 -2.75 4.09 29.27
C ILE A 9 -1.64 4.62 28.36
N ALA A 10 -0.40 4.15 28.51
CA ALA A 10 0.72 4.56 27.67
C ALA A 10 0.51 4.18 26.20
N SER A 11 -0.01 2.97 25.92
CA SER A 11 -0.32 2.54 24.55
C SER A 11 -1.44 3.37 23.91
N VAL A 12 -2.49 3.69 24.67
CA VAL A 12 -3.61 4.54 24.21
C VAL A 12 -3.13 5.98 23.95
N LEU A 13 -2.30 6.53 24.84
CA LEU A 13 -1.74 7.87 24.66
C LEU A 13 -0.81 7.96 23.45
N LEU A 14 0.00 6.92 23.21
CA LEU A 14 0.86 6.86 22.02
C LEU A 14 0.03 6.76 20.74
N GLY A 15 -1.05 5.97 20.73
CA GLY A 15 -2.01 5.90 19.62
C GLY A 15 -2.68 7.24 19.33
N LEU A 16 -3.13 7.95 20.37
CA LEU A 16 -3.71 9.29 20.26
C LEU A 16 -2.69 10.31 19.72
N LEU A 17 -1.44 10.25 20.17
CA LEU A 17 -0.39 11.15 19.70
C LEU A 17 -0.13 10.99 18.19
N LEU A 18 -0.21 9.76 17.68
CA LEU A 18 -0.05 9.45 16.25
C LEU A 18 -1.25 9.93 15.40
N SER A 19 -2.45 10.02 15.98
CA SER A 19 -3.67 10.46 15.26
C SER A 19 -3.84 11.96 15.06
N ILE A 20 -3.08 12.81 15.75
CA ILE A 20 -3.25 14.28 15.70
C ILE A 20 -2.69 14.89 14.38
N GLY A 21 -1.95 14.10 13.58
CA GLY A 21 -1.18 14.60 12.44
C GLY A 21 -1.89 14.75 11.09
N VAL A 22 -3.19 14.48 10.93
CA VAL A 22 -3.81 14.39 9.59
C VAL A 22 -5.04 15.30 9.44
N PHE A 23 -4.83 16.61 9.40
CA PHE A 23 -5.78 17.52 8.77
C PHE A 23 -5.32 17.79 7.34
N SER A 24 -5.82 17.01 6.38
CA SER A 24 -5.60 17.28 4.96
C SER A 24 -6.66 18.26 4.44
N ILE A 25 -6.20 19.32 3.77
CA ILE A 25 -7.03 20.25 3.02
C ILE A 25 -7.73 19.47 1.91
N CYS A 26 -9.06 19.50 1.88
CA CYS A 26 -9.85 18.89 0.82
C CYS A 26 -9.73 19.75 -0.45
N TYR A 27 -8.95 19.28 -1.42
CA TYR A 27 -8.99 19.81 -2.78
C TYR A 27 -10.08 19.08 -3.56
N ALA A 28 -11.03 19.83 -4.12
CA ALA A 28 -12.01 19.30 -5.07
C ALA A 28 -11.28 18.95 -6.39
N ASN A 29 -10.63 17.78 -6.44
CA ASN A 29 -9.88 17.34 -7.61
C ASN A 29 -10.81 16.67 -8.62
N SER A 30 -10.78 17.12 -9.88
CA SER A 30 -11.36 16.40 -11.01
C SER A 30 -10.71 15.02 -11.18
N ALA A 31 -11.43 14.11 -11.85
CA ALA A 31 -10.88 12.81 -12.22
C ALA A 31 -9.56 12.99 -12.99
N PRO A 32 -8.49 12.26 -12.64
CA PRO A 32 -7.20 12.42 -13.30
C PRO A 32 -7.31 12.07 -14.80
N PRO A 33 -6.58 12.74 -15.70
CA PRO A 33 -6.56 12.34 -17.10
C PRO A 33 -5.99 10.92 -17.27
N PRO A 34 -6.27 10.23 -18.39
CA PRO A 34 -5.59 8.98 -18.72
C PRO A 34 -4.08 9.14 -18.60
N ARG A 35 -3.41 8.14 -18.04
CA ARG A 35 -1.95 8.15 -17.86
C ARG A 35 -1.32 6.82 -18.23
N ILE A 36 -0.06 6.90 -18.61
CA ILE A 36 0.81 5.75 -18.86
C ILE A 36 1.79 5.67 -17.71
N VAL A 37 1.85 4.50 -17.09
CA VAL A 37 2.77 4.21 -15.99
C VAL A 37 3.73 3.14 -16.49
N ILE A 38 5.02 3.45 -16.42
CA ILE A 38 6.08 2.50 -16.75
C ILE A 38 6.82 2.16 -15.47
N VAL A 39 6.80 0.87 -15.14
CA VAL A 39 7.44 0.30 -13.96
C VAL A 39 8.79 -0.25 -14.38
N VAL A 40 9.83 0.12 -13.64
CA VAL A 40 11.21 -0.31 -13.90
C VAL A 40 11.83 -0.80 -12.60
N ASP A 41 12.10 -2.09 -12.52
CA ASP A 41 12.84 -2.67 -11.41
C ASP A 41 14.33 -2.32 -11.53
N ASN A 42 14.92 -1.92 -10.41
CA ASN A 42 16.31 -1.47 -10.25
C ASN A 42 16.72 -0.38 -11.25
N ALA A 43 15.84 0.61 -11.46
CA ALA A 43 16.05 1.67 -12.43
C ALA A 43 17.32 2.51 -12.14
N PRO A 44 18.23 2.67 -13.12
CA PRO A 44 19.39 3.55 -12.99
C PRO A 44 19.00 4.98 -12.60
N PRO A 45 19.85 5.70 -11.84
CA PRO A 45 19.52 7.06 -11.37
C PRO A 45 19.36 8.07 -12.52
N ASN A 46 20.04 7.83 -13.64
CA ASN A 46 20.06 8.65 -14.85
C ASN A 46 19.04 8.20 -15.92
N LEU A 47 18.13 7.27 -15.59
CA LEU A 47 17.09 6.83 -16.49
C LEU A 47 16.00 7.91 -16.64
N GLU A 48 15.82 8.39 -17.86
CA GLU A 48 14.75 9.30 -18.25
C GLU A 48 13.83 8.63 -19.28
N LEU A 49 12.52 8.79 -19.11
CA LEU A 49 11.50 8.30 -20.03
C LEU A 49 10.67 9.45 -20.57
N SER A 50 10.29 9.40 -21.85
CA SER A 50 9.38 10.37 -22.46
C SER A 50 8.53 9.76 -23.57
N ILE A 51 7.40 10.39 -23.85
CA ILE A 51 6.56 10.08 -25.01
C ILE A 51 6.38 11.38 -25.79
N GLY A 52 6.94 11.42 -27.00
CA GLY A 52 7.09 12.66 -27.75
C GLY A 52 7.83 13.72 -26.92
N GLN A 53 7.23 14.88 -26.74
CA GLN A 53 7.79 15.98 -25.93
C GLN A 53 7.46 15.90 -24.43
N THR A 54 6.64 14.92 -24.02
CA THR A 54 6.18 14.81 -22.62
C THR A 54 7.14 13.93 -21.83
N LYS A 55 7.88 14.53 -20.90
CA LYS A 55 8.75 13.80 -19.97
C LYS A 55 7.93 13.11 -18.87
N ALA A 56 8.41 11.96 -18.44
CA ALA A 56 7.84 11.24 -17.31
C ALA A 56 8.22 11.88 -15.97
N HIS A 57 7.26 11.88 -15.04
CA HIS A 57 7.55 12.09 -13.64
C HIS A 57 8.02 10.77 -13.01
N ARG A 58 9.15 10.79 -12.30
CA ARG A 58 9.74 9.61 -11.64
C ARG A 58 9.41 9.61 -10.14
N ASP A 59 8.77 8.55 -9.69
CA ASP A 59 8.57 8.22 -8.27
C ASP A 59 9.35 6.93 -7.93
N ASN A 60 10.12 6.92 -6.84
CA ASN A 60 10.96 5.77 -6.47
C ASN A 60 10.40 5.10 -5.21
N ARG A 61 10.22 3.78 -5.26
CA ARG A 61 9.80 2.95 -4.13
C ARG A 61 10.76 1.78 -3.96
N LEU A 62 11.65 1.89 -2.97
CA LEU A 62 12.76 0.96 -2.74
C LEU A 62 13.52 0.63 -4.04
N THR A 63 13.36 -0.60 -4.54
CA THR A 63 14.05 -1.14 -5.71
C THR A 63 13.33 -0.83 -7.03
N THR A 64 12.17 -0.19 -7.01
CA THR A 64 11.34 -0.01 -8.20
C THR A 64 11.08 1.47 -8.46
N ALA A 65 11.23 1.90 -9.71
CA ALA A 65 10.88 3.25 -10.14
C ALA A 65 9.62 3.22 -10.99
N TYR A 66 8.74 4.19 -10.74
CA TYR A 66 7.50 4.41 -11.45
C TYR A 66 7.59 5.71 -12.24
N PHE A 67 7.47 5.59 -13.55
CA PHE A 67 7.49 6.70 -14.48
C PHE A 67 6.07 6.98 -14.96
N VAL A 68 5.50 8.11 -14.54
CA VAL A 68 4.14 8.51 -14.87
C VAL A 68 4.18 9.56 -15.98
N ILE A 69 3.49 9.28 -17.09
CA ILE A 69 3.39 10.13 -18.26
C ILE A 69 1.92 10.39 -18.56
N ASN A 70 1.56 11.66 -18.72
CA ASN A 70 0.22 12.07 -19.12
C ASN A 70 0.32 12.64 -20.55
N PRO A 71 0.54 11.81 -21.59
CA PRO A 71 0.64 12.32 -22.94
C PRO A 71 -0.71 12.87 -23.40
N TYR A 72 -0.70 13.77 -24.37
CA TYR A 72 -1.93 14.12 -25.08
C TYR A 72 -2.44 12.89 -25.84
N PHE A 73 -3.58 12.36 -25.42
CA PHE A 73 -4.19 11.18 -26.03
C PHE A 73 -4.90 11.56 -27.33
N GLU A 74 -4.16 11.56 -28.44
CA GLU A 74 -4.77 11.63 -29.77
C GLU A 74 -5.28 10.25 -30.20
N LYS A 75 -6.50 10.21 -30.73
CA LYS A 75 -7.28 8.99 -30.98
C LYS A 75 -6.63 8.02 -31.99
N SER A 76 -5.59 8.46 -32.70
CA SER A 76 -4.89 7.75 -33.77
C SER A 76 -3.36 7.71 -33.61
N ALA A 77 -2.82 8.11 -32.44
CA ALA A 77 -1.38 8.15 -32.24
C ALA A 77 -0.81 6.78 -31.84
N GLU A 78 0.18 6.29 -32.58
CA GLU A 78 1.06 5.23 -32.10
C GLU A 78 2.03 5.84 -31.08
N PHE A 79 1.83 5.53 -29.81
CA PHE A 79 2.74 6.00 -28.77
C PHE A 79 4.07 5.25 -28.86
N ARG A 80 5.17 6.00 -28.87
CA ARG A 80 6.52 5.46 -28.71
C ARG A 80 7.11 5.98 -27.41
N LEU A 81 7.64 5.06 -26.63
CA LEU A 81 8.40 5.35 -25.44
C LEU A 81 9.85 5.59 -25.83
N THR A 82 10.32 6.82 -25.63
CA THR A 82 11.75 7.12 -25.69
C THR A 82 12.37 6.81 -24.33
N VAL A 83 13.37 5.93 -24.33
CA VAL A 83 14.14 5.54 -23.15
C VAL A 83 15.53 6.14 -23.30
N THR A 84 15.95 6.96 -22.33
CA THR A 84 17.30 7.55 -22.30
C THR A 84 18.00 7.11 -21.02
N ASN A 85 19.12 6.41 -21.17
CA ASN A 85 19.98 5.97 -20.08
C ASN A 85 21.40 6.47 -20.32
N GLY A 86 21.70 7.68 -19.86
CA GLY A 86 22.98 8.33 -20.13
C GLY A 86 23.14 8.62 -21.62
N ALA A 87 24.09 7.94 -22.28
CA ALA A 87 24.35 8.11 -23.71
C ALA A 87 23.54 7.15 -24.61
N ASP A 88 22.90 6.13 -24.04
CA ASP A 88 22.08 5.17 -24.78
C ASP A 88 20.64 5.66 -24.84
N THR A 89 20.15 5.90 -26.05
CA THR A 89 18.76 6.31 -26.32
C THR A 89 18.14 5.36 -27.32
N PHE A 90 16.97 4.82 -26.99
CA PHE A 90 16.20 3.95 -27.88
C PHE A 90 14.70 4.19 -27.74
N GLU A 91 13.95 3.75 -28.74
CA GLU A 91 12.49 3.84 -28.75
C GLU A 91 11.85 2.45 -28.69
N LEU A 92 10.77 2.33 -27.93
CA LEU A 92 9.93 1.15 -27.88
C LEU A 92 8.48 1.50 -28.24
N PRO A 93 7.81 0.69 -29.08
CA PRO A 93 6.39 0.90 -29.34
C PRO A 93 5.54 0.55 -28.11
N LEU A 94 4.59 1.40 -27.77
CA LEU A 94 3.57 1.13 -26.76
C LEU A 94 2.35 0.50 -27.44
N VAL A 95 2.24 -0.82 -27.32
CA VAL A 95 1.12 -1.57 -27.90
C VAL A 95 -0.04 -1.65 -26.92
N GLY A 96 -1.27 -1.54 -27.42
CA GLY A 96 -2.48 -1.78 -26.63
C GLY A 96 -2.82 -0.71 -25.60
N VAL A 97 -2.37 0.54 -25.81
CA VAL A 97 -2.75 1.68 -24.97
C VAL A 97 -4.27 1.85 -25.03
N LYS A 98 -4.92 1.70 -23.89
CA LYS A 98 -6.36 1.92 -23.72
C LYS A 98 -6.59 3.37 -23.32
N TYR A 99 -7.66 4.00 -23.82
CA TYR A 99 -8.12 5.32 -23.36
C TYR A 99 -8.80 5.26 -21.97
N THR A 100 -8.31 4.38 -21.10
CA THR A 100 -8.71 4.25 -19.70
C THR A 100 -7.74 4.99 -18.79
N TYR A 101 -8.14 5.23 -17.55
CA TYR A 101 -7.35 6.02 -16.59
C TYR A 101 -5.91 5.54 -16.43
N ASN A 102 -5.64 4.23 -16.44
CA ASN A 102 -4.30 3.69 -16.18
C ASN A 102 -3.88 2.67 -17.24
N ASN A 103 -2.76 2.93 -17.89
CA ASN A 103 -2.05 1.97 -18.73
C ASN A 103 -0.71 1.64 -18.08
N VAL A 104 -0.63 0.48 -17.43
CA VAL A 104 0.58 0.03 -16.74
C VAL A 104 1.40 -0.85 -17.67
N TYR A 105 2.69 -0.56 -17.75
CA TYR A 105 3.67 -1.34 -18.47
C TYR A 105 4.90 -1.60 -17.60
N THR A 106 5.57 -2.72 -17.82
CA THR A 106 6.86 -3.03 -17.20
C THR A 106 7.94 -2.96 -18.27
N LEU A 107 8.98 -2.17 -18.00
CA LEU A 107 10.13 -2.02 -18.89
C LEU A 107 11.29 -2.88 -18.39
N ASP A 108 11.68 -3.84 -19.22
CA ASP A 108 12.92 -4.59 -19.06
C ASP A 108 14.02 -3.86 -19.84
N LEU A 109 14.90 -3.16 -19.12
CA LEU A 109 16.02 -2.43 -19.70
C LEU A 109 17.06 -3.35 -20.35
N SER A 110 17.23 -4.57 -19.82
CA SER A 110 18.25 -5.51 -20.31
C SER A 110 17.84 -6.09 -21.65
N ASN A 111 16.56 -6.46 -21.77
CA ASN A 111 16.01 -7.05 -22.99
C ASN A 111 15.42 -6.02 -23.96
N ARG A 112 15.38 -4.72 -23.58
CA ARG A 112 14.73 -3.63 -24.33
C ARG A 112 13.29 -4.00 -24.71
N GLN A 113 12.54 -4.49 -23.74
CA GLN A 113 11.18 -4.98 -23.94
C GLN A 113 10.21 -4.28 -23.01
N LEU A 114 9.00 -4.08 -23.53
CA LEU A 114 7.89 -3.53 -22.78
C LEU A 114 6.78 -4.58 -22.70
N THR A 115 6.41 -4.97 -21.48
CA THR A 115 5.30 -5.89 -21.23
C THR A 115 4.11 -5.15 -20.65
N SER A 116 2.91 -5.52 -21.06
CA SER A 116 1.70 -4.91 -20.50
C SER A 116 1.43 -5.48 -19.11
N GLY A 117 1.09 -4.59 -18.18
CA GLY A 117 0.83 -4.90 -16.80
C GLY A 117 2.01 -4.65 -15.87
N PRO A 118 1.79 -4.75 -14.56
CA PRO A 118 2.84 -4.53 -13.56
C PRO A 118 3.78 -5.73 -13.46
N PRO A 119 4.97 -5.57 -12.85
CA PRO A 119 5.95 -6.65 -12.74
C PRO A 119 5.47 -7.74 -11.78
N ALA A 120 5.96 -8.97 -11.95
CA ALA A 120 5.63 -10.09 -11.05
C ALA A 120 6.29 -9.96 -9.67
N SER A 121 7.39 -9.21 -9.56
CA SER A 121 8.13 -8.94 -8.32
C SER A 121 7.24 -8.32 -7.23
N ARG A 122 6.18 -7.60 -7.63
CA ARG A 122 5.16 -7.03 -6.73
C ARG A 122 4.56 -8.03 -5.73
N PHE A 123 4.36 -9.27 -6.15
CA PHE A 123 3.64 -10.27 -5.36
C PHE A 123 4.41 -10.68 -4.11
N ILE A 124 5.71 -10.40 -4.08
CA ILE A 124 6.58 -10.63 -2.93
C ILE A 124 6.34 -9.60 -1.84
N TRP A 125 5.93 -8.39 -2.19
CA TRP A 125 5.81 -7.31 -1.22
C TRP A 125 4.51 -7.34 -0.43
N LEU A 126 3.42 -7.90 -0.97
CA LEU A 126 2.19 -8.12 -0.22
C LEU A 126 2.39 -8.98 1.05
N PRO A 127 2.98 -10.19 0.99
CA PRO A 127 3.23 -10.97 2.19
C PRO A 127 4.23 -10.29 3.12
N VAL A 128 5.20 -9.52 2.61
CA VAL A 128 6.09 -8.71 3.47
C VAL A 128 5.27 -7.68 4.26
N THR A 129 4.35 -6.97 3.62
CA THR A 129 3.48 -6.00 4.29
C THR A 129 2.64 -6.66 5.39
N ILE A 130 1.98 -7.77 5.08
CA ILE A 130 1.16 -8.55 6.03
C ILE A 130 2.03 -9.06 7.20
N LEU A 131 3.24 -9.56 6.94
CA LEU A 131 4.13 -10.04 7.98
C LEU A 131 4.60 -8.91 8.90
N LEU A 132 4.90 -7.72 8.36
CA LEU A 132 5.33 -6.58 9.14
C LEU A 132 4.19 -6.02 10.01
N THR A 133 2.97 -5.91 9.48
CA THR A 133 1.80 -5.48 10.26
C THR A 133 1.46 -6.51 11.32
N LEU A 134 1.46 -7.80 10.99
CA LEU A 134 1.22 -8.88 11.95
C LEU A 134 2.28 -8.93 13.06
N ALA A 135 3.55 -8.70 12.75
CA ALA A 135 4.62 -8.63 13.76
C ALA A 135 4.40 -7.48 14.73
N LEU A 136 3.97 -6.32 14.22
CA LEU A 136 3.67 -5.15 15.04
C LEU A 136 2.41 -5.35 15.89
N GLU A 137 1.33 -5.89 15.34
CA GLU A 137 0.12 -6.22 16.09
C GLU A 137 0.40 -7.31 17.13
N GLY A 138 1.24 -8.28 16.80
CA GLY A 138 1.68 -9.35 17.69
C GLY A 138 2.52 -8.82 18.85
N LEU A 139 3.36 -7.80 18.61
CA LEU A 139 4.06 -7.08 19.67
C LEU A 139 3.06 -6.40 20.61
N VAL A 140 2.05 -5.70 20.07
CA VAL A 140 0.97 -5.09 20.88
C VAL A 140 0.22 -6.18 21.66
N PHE A 141 -0.15 -7.29 21.03
CA PHE A 141 -0.82 -8.42 21.65
C PHE A 141 -0.03 -9.01 22.83
N PHE A 142 1.29 -9.14 22.65
CA PHE A 142 2.22 -9.58 23.68
C PHE A 142 2.36 -8.57 24.84
N LEU A 143 2.37 -7.27 24.56
CA LEU A 143 2.38 -6.18 25.56
C LEU A 143 1.06 -6.14 26.36
N PHE A 144 -0.05 -6.46 25.71
CA PHE A 144 -1.33 -6.75 26.35
C PHE A 144 -1.34 -8.10 27.09
N ARG A 145 -0.19 -8.75 27.24
CA ARG A 145 0.04 -9.97 28.03
C ARG A 145 -0.82 -11.15 27.63
N TYR A 146 -1.19 -11.27 26.36
CA TYR A 146 -1.72 -12.51 25.82
C TYR A 146 -0.57 -13.49 25.63
N ARG A 147 -0.62 -14.64 26.31
CA ARG A 147 0.47 -15.64 26.34
C ARG A 147 0.00 -17.05 26.00
N VAL A 148 -1.30 -17.29 25.95
CA VAL A 148 -1.86 -18.62 25.68
C VAL A 148 -1.81 -18.91 24.17
N ALA A 149 -1.29 -20.08 23.80
CA ALA A 149 -1.15 -20.49 22.38
C ALA A 149 -2.47 -20.39 21.60
N ARG A 150 -3.60 -20.75 22.22
CA ARG A 150 -4.93 -20.59 21.60
C ARG A 150 -5.27 -19.14 21.27
N SER A 151 -4.90 -18.19 22.14
CA SER A 151 -5.11 -16.76 21.90
C SER A 151 -4.22 -16.24 20.79
N TRP A 152 -2.99 -16.72 20.68
CA TRP A 152 -2.09 -16.44 19.55
C TRP A 152 -2.60 -17.00 18.22
N LEU A 153 -3.20 -18.20 18.23
CA LEU A 153 -3.82 -18.76 17.02
C LEU A 153 -5.00 -17.90 16.55
N ILE A 154 -5.89 -17.50 17.45
CA ILE A 154 -7.01 -16.61 17.14
C ILE A 154 -6.49 -15.28 16.59
N PHE A 155 -5.46 -14.72 17.23
CA PHE A 155 -4.76 -13.52 16.77
C PHE A 155 -4.28 -13.64 15.32
N VAL A 156 -3.47 -14.65 15.00
CA VAL A 156 -2.92 -14.81 13.65
C VAL A 156 -4.03 -14.99 12.62
N VAL A 157 -5.01 -15.85 12.89
CA VAL A 157 -6.09 -16.15 11.93
C VAL A 157 -6.92 -14.91 11.63
N ILE A 158 -7.32 -14.15 12.64
CA ILE A 158 -8.16 -12.96 12.43
C ILE A 158 -7.41 -11.90 11.63
N ASN A 159 -6.20 -11.51 12.06
CA ASN A 159 -5.44 -10.46 11.37
C ASN A 159 -5.05 -10.86 9.94
N VAL A 160 -4.69 -12.13 9.69
CA VAL A 160 -4.40 -12.58 8.32
C VAL A 160 -5.63 -12.51 7.44
N LEU A 161 -6.80 -12.95 7.92
CA LEU A 161 -8.03 -12.92 7.14
C LEU A 161 -8.50 -11.50 6.84
N THR A 162 -8.44 -10.59 7.81
CA THR A 162 -8.82 -9.20 7.64
C THR A 162 -7.86 -8.45 6.73
N GLN A 163 -6.55 -8.61 6.92
CA GLN A 163 -5.54 -7.99 6.05
C GLN A 163 -5.64 -8.52 4.62
N LEU A 164 -5.76 -9.83 4.40
CA LEU A 164 -5.96 -10.39 3.06
C LEU A 164 -7.24 -9.85 2.41
N GLY A 165 -8.33 -9.75 3.18
CA GLY A 165 -9.58 -9.15 2.71
C GLY A 165 -9.43 -7.69 2.30
N LEU A 166 -8.73 -6.90 3.12
CA LEU A 166 -8.44 -5.48 2.85
C LEU A 166 -7.61 -5.30 1.58
N TYR A 167 -6.48 -6.01 1.46
CA TYR A 167 -5.61 -5.91 0.29
C TYR A 167 -6.28 -6.43 -0.98
N TYR A 168 -7.09 -7.49 -0.89
CA TYR A 168 -7.92 -7.93 -2.01
C TYR A 168 -8.90 -6.84 -2.42
N TRP A 169 -9.62 -6.24 -1.48
CA TRP A 169 -10.57 -5.17 -1.78
C TRP A 169 -9.88 -3.95 -2.40
N LEU A 170 -8.72 -3.54 -1.89
CA LEU A 170 -7.91 -2.47 -2.49
C LEU A 170 -7.50 -2.77 -3.93
N SER A 171 -7.09 -4.02 -4.21
CA SER A 171 -6.72 -4.44 -5.57
C SER A 171 -7.87 -4.31 -6.58
N GLN A 172 -9.12 -4.45 -6.12
CA GLN A 172 -10.31 -4.38 -6.97
C GLN A 172 -10.84 -2.93 -7.12
N ASN A 173 -10.71 -2.11 -6.07
CA ASN A 173 -11.41 -0.82 -5.97
C ASN A 173 -10.50 0.39 -6.13
N SER A 174 -9.18 0.21 -6.12
CA SER A 174 -8.25 1.32 -6.21
C SER A 174 -7.11 1.01 -7.17
N ASN A 175 -6.86 1.95 -8.08
CA ASN A 175 -5.58 2.01 -8.76
C ASN A 175 -4.66 2.85 -7.88
N PHE A 176 -3.56 2.29 -7.39
CA PHE A 176 -2.68 2.89 -6.37
C PHE A 176 -2.01 4.23 -6.76
N PHE A 177 -2.21 4.73 -8.00
CA PHE A 177 -1.73 6.04 -8.48
C PHE A 177 -2.82 7.10 -8.40
N ASP A 178 -4.06 6.70 -8.11
CA ASP A 178 -5.09 7.65 -7.74
C ASP A 178 -4.73 8.19 -6.37
N ASN A 179 -4.73 9.52 -6.24
CA ASN A 179 -4.49 10.26 -4.99
C ASN A 179 -5.40 9.81 -3.84
N TYR A 180 -6.39 8.95 -4.13
CA TYR A 180 -7.38 8.43 -3.22
C TYR A 180 -7.03 7.08 -2.61
N ILE A 181 -5.92 6.42 -2.98
CA ILE A 181 -5.70 5.09 -2.42
C ILE A 181 -5.54 5.08 -0.91
N LEU A 182 -4.86 6.07 -0.35
CA LEU A 182 -4.75 6.20 1.11
C LEU A 182 -6.12 6.42 1.74
N PHE A 183 -7.00 7.15 1.06
CA PHE A 183 -8.37 7.36 1.50
C PHE A 183 -9.18 6.06 1.46
N THR A 184 -9.10 5.30 0.36
CA THR A 184 -9.70 3.98 0.24
C THR A 184 -9.16 3.02 1.30
N TYR A 185 -7.85 3.00 1.53
CA TYR A 185 -7.19 2.21 2.57
C TYR A 185 -7.72 2.54 3.96
N VAL A 186 -7.81 3.83 4.32
CA VAL A 186 -8.37 4.27 5.61
C VAL A 186 -9.82 3.83 5.78
N ILE A 187 -10.64 3.89 4.73
CA ILE A 187 -12.03 3.38 4.76
C ILE A 187 -12.06 1.87 4.99
N GLY A 188 -11.23 1.11 4.27
CA GLY A 188 -11.17 -0.34 4.42
C GLY A 188 -10.73 -0.73 5.83
N GLU A 189 -9.70 -0.07 6.36
CA GLU A 189 -9.21 -0.26 7.72
C GLU A 189 -10.26 0.06 8.77
N PHE A 190 -11.11 1.09 8.56
CA PHE A 190 -12.22 1.37 9.47
C PHE A 190 -13.18 0.17 9.62
N PHE A 191 -13.47 -0.55 8.54
CA PHE A 191 -14.26 -1.79 8.61
C PHE A 191 -13.51 -2.94 9.27
N VAL A 192 -12.21 -3.09 8.97
CA VAL A 192 -11.33 -4.07 9.61
C VAL A 192 -11.33 -3.88 11.13
N PHE A 193 -11.15 -2.63 11.60
CA PHE A 193 -11.23 -2.25 13.01
C PHE A 193 -12.48 -2.78 13.70
N ILE A 194 -13.66 -2.58 13.09
CA ILE A 194 -14.93 -3.02 13.67
C ILE A 194 -14.98 -4.55 13.74
N ILE A 195 -14.62 -5.22 12.65
CA ILE A 195 -14.61 -6.68 12.55
C ILE A 195 -13.69 -7.29 13.60
N GLU A 196 -12.47 -6.76 13.73
CA GLU A 196 -11.47 -7.28 14.66
C GLU A 196 -11.85 -7.04 16.12
N ILE A 197 -12.35 -5.86 16.47
CA ILE A 197 -12.82 -5.58 17.83
C ILE A 197 -13.91 -6.57 18.21
N VAL A 198 -14.91 -6.79 17.34
CA VAL A 198 -15.99 -7.74 17.60
C VAL A 198 -15.44 -9.17 17.72
N ALA A 199 -14.61 -9.60 16.77
CA ALA A 199 -14.02 -10.93 16.75
C ALA A 199 -13.20 -11.20 18.02
N PHE A 200 -12.32 -10.27 18.41
CA PHE A 200 -11.46 -10.44 19.59
C PHE A 200 -12.25 -10.39 20.90
N VAL A 201 -13.26 -9.53 21.03
CA VAL A 201 -14.12 -9.50 22.23
C VAL A 201 -14.89 -10.81 22.42
N VAL A 202 -15.30 -11.46 21.33
CA VAL A 202 -16.07 -12.71 21.35
C VAL A 202 -15.15 -13.94 21.53
N LEU A 203 -14.03 -13.98 20.82
CA LEU A 203 -13.19 -15.18 20.70
C LEU A 203 -12.08 -15.25 21.77
N LEU A 204 -11.53 -14.12 22.21
CA LEU A 204 -10.48 -14.13 23.23
C LEU A 204 -11.07 -14.35 24.63
N ARG A 205 -10.66 -15.46 25.25
CA ARG A 205 -11.10 -15.84 26.61
C ARG A 205 -10.02 -15.72 27.67
N GLU A 206 -8.78 -15.39 27.31
CA GLU A 206 -7.66 -15.31 28.25
C GLU A 206 -7.81 -14.17 29.27
N HIS A 207 -8.34 -13.03 28.84
CA HIS A 207 -8.56 -11.85 29.67
C HIS A 207 -9.99 -11.32 29.48
N GLY A 208 -10.36 -10.29 30.25
CA GLY A 208 -11.69 -9.67 30.15
C GLY A 208 -11.94 -8.95 28.81
N ARG A 209 -13.22 -8.79 28.47
CA ARG A 209 -13.68 -8.19 27.20
C ARG A 209 -13.15 -6.78 26.94
N LEU A 210 -13.09 -5.93 27.97
CA LEU A 210 -12.52 -4.58 27.85
C LEU A 210 -11.04 -4.60 27.42
N ARG A 211 -10.29 -5.61 27.87
CA ARG A 211 -8.89 -5.76 27.49
C ARG A 211 -8.75 -6.22 26.04
N ALA A 212 -9.62 -7.12 25.60
CA ALA A 212 -9.67 -7.57 24.21
C ALA A 212 -10.02 -6.41 23.27
N ALA A 213 -11.02 -5.59 23.62
CA ALA A 213 -11.39 -4.40 22.86
C ALA A 213 -10.25 -3.36 22.82
N ALA A 214 -9.63 -3.06 23.96
CA ALA A 214 -8.52 -2.11 24.04
C ALA A 214 -7.29 -2.58 23.25
N TYR A 215 -6.98 -3.88 23.31
CA TYR A 215 -5.94 -4.49 22.48
C TYR A 215 -6.27 -4.30 21.00
N ALA A 216 -7.45 -4.75 20.56
CA ALA A 216 -7.84 -4.73 19.16
C ALA A 216 -7.76 -3.31 18.60
N PHE A 217 -8.35 -2.33 19.30
CA PHE A 217 -8.26 -0.93 18.93
C PHE A 217 -6.81 -0.43 18.82
N THR A 218 -5.98 -0.75 19.81
CA THR A 218 -4.58 -0.29 19.82
C THR A 218 -3.79 -0.90 18.68
N ALA A 219 -3.88 -2.22 18.49
CA ALA A 219 -3.14 -2.95 17.47
C ALA A 219 -3.53 -2.48 16.06
N ASN A 220 -4.83 -2.38 15.79
CA ASN A 220 -5.36 -1.89 14.50
C ASN A 220 -4.93 -0.44 14.23
N LEU A 221 -4.81 0.40 15.27
CA LEU A 221 -4.36 1.78 15.10
C LEU A 221 -2.90 1.86 14.68
N PHE A 222 -2.04 1.04 15.30
CA PHE A 222 -0.64 0.97 14.88
C PHE A 222 -0.51 0.36 13.48
N SER A 223 -1.29 -0.68 13.15
CA SER A 223 -1.23 -1.30 11.83
C SER A 223 -1.81 -0.42 10.73
N LEU A 224 -2.80 0.44 11.00
CA LEU A 224 -3.25 1.49 10.09
C LEU A 224 -2.09 2.40 9.65
N PHE A 225 -1.33 2.93 10.62
CA PHE A 225 -0.21 3.82 10.29
C PHE A 225 0.94 3.08 9.63
N ALA A 226 1.29 1.90 10.13
CA ALA A 226 2.37 1.09 9.58
C ALA A 226 2.04 0.60 8.17
N GLY A 227 0.84 0.05 7.94
CA GLY A 227 0.36 -0.39 6.65
C GLY A 227 0.25 0.76 5.66
N GLY A 228 -0.31 1.91 6.07
CA GLY A 228 -0.35 3.12 5.26
C GLY A 228 1.04 3.61 4.84
N TYR A 229 2.03 3.58 5.74
CA TYR A 229 3.41 3.91 5.42
C TYR A 229 4.05 2.88 4.47
N LEU A 230 3.84 1.59 4.71
CA LEU A 230 4.36 0.51 3.85
C LEU A 230 3.78 0.59 2.44
N LEU A 231 2.52 1.00 2.29
CA LEU A 231 1.90 1.26 0.98
C LEU A 231 2.58 2.39 0.19
N MET A 232 3.18 3.36 0.87
CA MET A 232 3.91 4.45 0.22
C MET A 232 5.34 4.03 -0.17
N VAL A 233 5.98 3.20 0.66
CA VAL A 233 7.40 2.87 0.53
C VAL A 233 7.66 1.61 -0.28
N LEU A 234 6.83 0.57 -0.08
CA LEU A 234 7.02 -0.72 -0.75
C LEU A 234 6.44 -0.68 -2.17
N PRO A 235 7.06 -1.36 -3.14
CA PRO A 235 6.48 -1.62 -4.44
C PRO A 235 5.46 -2.78 -4.38
N ALA A 236 4.67 -2.82 -3.30
CA ALA A 236 3.52 -3.73 -3.13
C ALA A 236 2.29 -3.21 -3.86
N SER A 237 2.28 -1.92 -4.17
CA SER A 237 1.29 -1.28 -5.02
C SER A 237 1.52 -1.68 -6.48
N PHE A 238 0.43 -2.09 -7.14
CA PHE A 238 0.28 -2.47 -8.56
C PHE A 238 0.80 -3.83 -8.96
#